data_AF-A0A1V5K7Z7-F1
#
_entry.id   AF-A0A1V5K7Z7-F1
#
_cell.length_a   1.000
_cell.length_b   1.000
_cell.length_c   1.000
_cell.angle_alpha   90.00
_cell.angle_beta   90.00
_cell.angle_gamma   90.00
#
_symmetry.space_group_name_H-M   'P 1'
#
loop_
_entity.id
_entity.type
_entity.pdbx_description
1 polymer ?
#
loop_
_entity_poly.entity_id
_entity_poly.type
_entity_poly.pdbx_seq_one_letter_code
_entity_poly.pdbx_strand_id
1 'polypeptide(L)'
;MHNIPFGDVNDGAEHVQRQVHSGATELLSGAALLDRALAKATFNRQLLLERARSSFATSTELADTLVRLEGISFRTAHAVVSSLVDRLSSEGRQWASLTLTELDHAFSARAGRPLRMSAAELAAALDPEEFVALRNTLGGPALEAMRSSLKQHSAALQCSRNRWHSRRQTLDLCSQRLRTMGLDAAESSGSDTRR
;
A
#
# COMPACT_ATOMS: atom_id res chain seq x y z
N MET A 1 12.54 10.21 -26.72
CA MET A 1 12.78 11.27 -27.71
C MET A 1 12.20 10.80 -29.02
N HIS A 2 11.11 11.42 -29.46
CA HIS A 2 10.57 11.16 -30.80
C HIS A 2 11.15 12.18 -31.76
N ASN A 3 11.41 11.78 -33.01
CA ASN A 3 11.82 12.69 -34.09
C ASN A 3 13.22 13.33 -33.93
N ILE A 4 14.16 12.64 -33.29
CA ILE A 4 15.58 13.04 -33.22
C ILE A 4 16.41 11.92 -33.87
N PRO A 5 17.27 12.23 -34.86
CA PRO A 5 18.10 11.22 -35.52
C PRO A 5 19.08 10.60 -34.52
N PHE A 6 19.45 9.33 -34.73
CA PHE A 6 20.49 8.69 -33.93
C PHE A 6 21.84 9.35 -34.23
N GLY A 7 22.39 10.10 -33.28
CA GLY A 7 23.66 10.81 -33.41
C GLY A 7 23.94 11.72 -32.20
N ASP A 8 25.13 12.33 -32.17
CA ASP A 8 25.46 13.37 -31.19
C ASP A 8 24.81 14.69 -31.62
N VAL A 9 23.62 14.94 -31.07
CA VAL A 9 22.77 16.08 -31.42
C VAL A 9 22.40 16.85 -30.15
N ASN A 10 22.72 18.14 -30.13
CA ASN A 10 22.58 18.98 -28.94
C ASN A 10 21.10 19.21 -28.54
N ASP A 11 20.19 19.18 -29.52
CA ASP A 11 18.76 19.49 -29.37
C ASP A 11 18.02 18.62 -28.34
N GLY A 12 18.47 17.38 -28.14
CA GLY A 12 17.87 16.45 -27.17
C GLY A 12 18.44 16.56 -25.76
N ALA A 13 19.70 16.99 -25.63
CA ALA A 13 20.44 16.92 -24.37
C ALA A 13 20.04 18.04 -23.40
N GLU A 14 19.97 19.28 -23.88
CA GLU A 14 19.79 20.46 -23.02
C GLU A 14 18.38 20.54 -22.39
N HIS A 15 17.35 20.19 -23.16
CA HIS A 15 15.96 20.23 -22.67
C HIS A 15 15.66 19.08 -21.71
N VAL A 16 16.19 17.88 -21.97
CA VAL A 16 15.98 16.71 -21.11
C VAL A 16 16.72 16.86 -19.79
N GLN A 17 17.96 17.34 -19.79
CA GLN A 17 18.74 17.49 -18.56
C GLN A 17 18.06 18.43 -17.56
N ARG A 18 17.60 19.61 -18.00
CA ARG A 18 16.88 20.56 -17.13
C ARG A 18 15.62 19.94 -16.54
N GLN A 19 14.83 19.25 -17.35
CA GLN A 19 13.61 18.59 -16.87
C GLN A 19 13.91 17.46 -15.88
N VAL A 20 14.94 16.65 -16.14
CA VAL A 20 15.37 15.59 -15.22
C VAL A 20 15.84 16.18 -13.89
N HIS A 21 16.63 17.25 -13.91
CA HIS A 21 17.10 17.91 -12.68
C HIS A 21 15.96 18.56 -11.89
N SER A 22 15.04 19.26 -12.57
CA SER A 22 13.85 19.85 -11.93
C SER A 22 12.97 18.76 -11.31
N GLY A 23 12.64 17.72 -12.09
CA GLY A 23 11.81 16.61 -11.63
C GLY A 23 12.46 15.84 -10.47
N ALA A 24 13.78 15.65 -10.49
CA ALA A 24 14.50 15.03 -9.37
C ALA A 24 14.42 15.89 -8.09
N THR A 25 14.55 17.21 -8.23
CA THR A 25 14.47 18.15 -7.10
C THR A 25 13.08 18.16 -6.48
N GLU A 26 12.03 18.20 -7.31
CA GLU A 26 10.64 18.13 -6.87
C GLU A 26 10.33 16.80 -6.19
N LEU A 27 10.75 15.69 -6.80
CA LEU A 27 10.55 14.36 -6.23
C LEU A 27 11.20 14.22 -4.85
N LEU A 28 12.46 14.66 -4.71
CA LEU A 28 13.17 14.59 -3.42
C LEU A 28 12.51 15.47 -2.36
N SER A 29 12.03 16.66 -2.76
CA SER A 29 11.31 17.56 -1.86
C SER A 29 9.98 16.94 -1.41
N GLY A 30 9.22 16.35 -2.34
CA GLY A 30 7.98 15.63 -2.04
C GLY A 30 8.20 14.43 -1.13
N ALA A 31 9.24 13.62 -1.40
CA ALA A 31 9.59 12.48 -0.55
C ALA A 31 9.97 12.91 0.87
N ALA A 32 10.73 14.00 1.03
CA ALA A 32 11.09 14.54 2.34
C ALA A 32 9.88 15.08 3.11
N LEU A 33 8.91 15.69 2.42
CA LEU A 33 7.66 16.12 3.05
C LEU A 33 6.83 14.92 3.52
N LEU A 34 6.69 13.89 2.67
CA LEU A 34 5.96 12.68 3.01
C LEU A 34 6.57 11.94 4.20
N ASP A 35 7.91 11.81 4.25
CA ASP A 35 8.63 11.23 5.37
C ASP A 35 8.29 11.94 6.69
N ARG A 36 8.36 13.28 6.70
CA ARG A 36 8.02 14.09 7.87
C ARG A 36 6.55 13.99 8.27
N ALA A 37 5.65 13.94 7.29
CA ALA A 37 4.22 13.82 7.52
C ALA A 37 3.88 12.45 8.15
N LEU A 38 4.42 11.37 7.60
CA LEU A 38 4.22 10.01 8.12
C LEU A 38 4.88 9.82 9.50
N ALA A 39 6.09 10.35 9.71
CA ALA A 39 6.80 10.25 10.98
C ALA A 39 6.07 10.91 12.15
N LYS A 40 5.23 11.92 11.86
CA LYS A 40 4.43 12.65 12.86
C LYS A 40 2.94 12.29 12.82
N ALA A 41 2.52 11.37 11.95
CA ALA A 41 1.12 11.01 11.82
C ALA A 41 0.62 10.33 13.10
N THR A 42 -0.50 10.81 13.62
CA THR A 42 -1.21 10.20 14.76
C THR A 42 -2.58 9.71 14.31
N PHE A 43 -2.96 8.51 14.73
CA PHE A 43 -4.24 7.90 14.37
C PHE A 43 -5.12 7.73 15.60
N ASN A 44 -6.36 8.23 15.53
CA ASN A 44 -7.36 7.97 16.56
C ASN A 44 -7.91 6.54 16.37
N ARG A 45 -7.31 5.58 17.07
CA ARG A 45 -7.66 4.15 16.97
C ARG A 45 -9.12 3.87 17.31
N GLN A 46 -9.66 4.55 18.33
CA GLN A 46 -11.05 4.35 18.76
C GLN A 46 -12.03 4.81 17.68
N LEU A 47 -11.81 6.01 17.11
CA LEU A 47 -12.64 6.52 16.02
C LEU A 47 -12.55 5.65 14.77
N LEU A 48 -11.35 5.13 14.43
CA LEU A 48 -11.18 4.24 13.29
C LEU A 48 -11.92 2.92 13.48
N LEU A 49 -11.86 2.33 14.68
CA LEU A 49 -12.59 1.10 15.02
C LEU A 49 -14.11 1.33 15.00
N GLU A 50 -14.58 2.44 15.57
CA GLU A 50 -16.00 2.82 15.55
C GLU A 50 -16.52 3.01 14.12
N ARG A 51 -15.73 3.67 13.26
CA ARG A 51 -16.06 3.81 11.84
C ARG A 51 -16.08 2.47 11.11
N ALA A 52 -15.12 1.59 11.39
CA ALA A 52 -15.10 0.25 10.80
C ALA A 52 -16.37 -0.55 11.20
N ARG A 53 -16.73 -0.53 12.49
CA ARG A 53 -17.94 -1.21 13.02
C ARG A 53 -19.26 -0.63 12.50
N SER A 54 -19.33 0.69 12.33
CA SER A 54 -20.55 1.36 11.85
C SER A 54 -20.71 1.32 10.33
N SER A 55 -19.61 1.15 9.59
CA SER A 55 -19.61 1.00 8.13
C SER A 55 -20.03 -0.39 7.67
N PHE A 56 -20.30 -0.52 6.37
CA PHE A 56 -20.58 -1.79 5.70
C PHE A 56 -19.31 -2.57 5.29
N ALA A 57 -18.14 -2.24 5.86
CA ALA A 57 -16.85 -2.82 5.46
C ALA A 57 -16.80 -4.36 5.60
N THR A 58 -17.48 -4.92 6.60
CA THR A 58 -17.54 -6.37 6.86
C THR A 58 -18.66 -7.08 6.10
N SER A 59 -19.42 -6.39 5.24
CA SER A 59 -20.49 -7.02 4.44
C SER A 59 -19.98 -8.17 3.57
N THR A 60 -18.81 -8.01 2.96
CA THR A 60 -18.17 -9.06 2.17
C THR A 60 -17.82 -10.29 3.01
N GLU A 61 -17.44 -10.11 4.27
CA GLU A 61 -17.19 -11.23 5.18
C GLU A 61 -18.47 -11.98 5.54
N LEU A 62 -19.58 -11.26 5.75
CA LEU A 62 -20.86 -11.92 5.98
C LEU A 62 -21.27 -12.77 4.76
N ALA A 63 -21.07 -12.27 3.55
CA ALA A 63 -21.35 -13.02 2.32
C ALA A 63 -20.47 -14.28 2.22
N ASP A 64 -19.16 -14.15 2.44
CA ASP A 64 -18.24 -15.29 2.45
C ASP A 64 -18.59 -16.30 3.55
N THR A 65 -19.01 -15.82 4.72
CA THR A 65 -19.43 -16.67 5.85
C THR A 65 -20.68 -17.47 5.50
N LEU A 66 -21.67 -16.85 4.85
CA LEU A 66 -22.84 -17.57 4.36
C LEU A 66 -22.47 -18.65 3.34
N VAL A 67 -21.52 -18.37 2.42
CA VAL A 67 -21.04 -19.42 1.49
C VAL A 67 -20.42 -20.59 2.26
N ARG A 68 -19.56 -20.31 3.25
CA ARG A 68 -18.86 -21.35 4.02
C ARG A 68 -19.79 -22.18 4.91
N LEU A 69 -20.71 -21.54 5.63
CA LEU A 69 -21.56 -22.22 6.62
C LEU A 69 -22.87 -22.76 6.02
N GLU A 70 -23.46 -22.03 5.07
CA GLU A 70 -24.75 -22.40 4.49
C GLU A 70 -24.61 -23.16 3.17
N GLY A 71 -23.42 -23.21 2.58
CA GLY A 71 -23.17 -23.96 1.34
C GLY A 71 -23.93 -23.42 0.13
N ILE A 72 -24.30 -22.14 0.15
CA ILE A 72 -24.98 -21.46 -0.97
C ILE A 72 -23.97 -20.86 -1.95
N SER A 73 -24.41 -20.56 -3.17
CA SER A 73 -23.54 -19.87 -4.14
C SER A 73 -23.18 -18.46 -3.66
N PHE A 74 -21.97 -17.99 -4.00
CA PHE A 74 -21.56 -16.62 -3.69
C PHE A 74 -22.53 -15.57 -4.25
N ARG A 75 -23.08 -15.80 -5.45
CA ARG A 75 -24.09 -14.91 -6.05
C ARG A 75 -25.32 -14.78 -5.15
N THR A 76 -25.79 -15.89 -4.59
CA THR A 76 -26.93 -15.90 -3.66
C THR A 76 -26.58 -15.18 -2.37
N ALA A 77 -25.42 -15.50 -1.77
CA ALA A 77 -24.97 -14.88 -0.52
C ALA A 77 -24.81 -13.36 -0.68
N HIS A 78 -24.15 -12.91 -1.75
CA HIS A 78 -23.98 -11.51 -2.09
C HIS A 78 -25.33 -10.82 -2.28
N ALA A 79 -26.31 -11.45 -2.95
CA ALA A 79 -27.64 -10.86 -3.13
C ALA A 79 -28.40 -10.68 -1.80
N VAL A 80 -28.31 -11.65 -0.88
CA VAL A 80 -28.88 -11.55 0.48
C VAL A 80 -28.25 -10.37 1.21
N VAL A 81 -26.92 -10.33 1.28
CA VAL A 81 -26.19 -9.28 2.01
C VAL A 81 -26.42 -7.90 1.39
N SER A 82 -26.38 -7.77 0.06
CA SER A 82 -26.63 -6.51 -0.64
C SER A 82 -28.00 -5.94 -0.28
N SER A 83 -29.05 -6.76 -0.27
CA SER A 83 -30.39 -6.28 0.11
C SER A 83 -30.46 -5.81 1.57
N LEU A 84 -29.66 -6.39 2.46
CA LEU A 84 -29.59 -5.97 3.87
C LEU A 84 -28.82 -4.66 4.01
N VAL A 85 -27.72 -4.50 3.26
CA VAL A 85 -26.97 -3.23 3.19
C VAL A 85 -27.85 -2.11 2.67
N ASP A 86 -28.55 -2.32 1.55
CA ASP A 86 -29.44 -1.31 0.95
C ASP A 86 -30.53 -0.89 1.94
N ARG A 87 -31.16 -1.87 2.59
CA ARG A 87 -32.21 -1.62 3.59
C ARG A 87 -31.68 -0.84 4.79
N LEU A 88 -30.61 -1.32 5.44
CA LEU A 88 -30.03 -0.64 6.62
C LEU A 88 -29.54 0.76 6.27
N SER A 89 -28.93 0.94 5.10
CA SER A 89 -28.51 2.26 4.62
C SER A 89 -29.71 3.20 4.42
N SER A 90 -30.82 2.71 3.85
CA SER A 90 -32.05 3.50 3.67
C SER A 90 -32.73 3.87 4.99
N GLU A 91 -32.59 3.01 6.02
CA GLU A 91 -33.10 3.21 7.37
C GLU A 91 -32.16 4.08 8.23
N GLY A 92 -30.99 4.48 7.72
CA GLY A 92 -29.97 5.22 8.48
C GLY A 92 -29.36 4.40 9.63
N ARG A 93 -29.44 3.07 9.56
CA ARG A 93 -28.96 2.15 10.58
C ARG A 93 -27.54 1.70 10.32
N GLN A 94 -26.82 1.43 11.40
CA GLN A 94 -25.46 0.92 11.34
C GLN A 94 -25.45 -0.57 11.00
N TRP A 95 -24.38 -1.00 10.32
CA TRP A 95 -24.19 -2.41 9.94
C TRP A 95 -24.18 -3.36 11.16
N ALA A 96 -23.55 -2.95 12.25
CA ALA A 96 -23.53 -3.69 13.52
C ALA A 96 -24.93 -3.88 14.17
N SER A 97 -25.96 -3.16 13.72
CA SER A 97 -27.33 -3.32 14.22
C SER A 97 -28.13 -4.42 13.50
N LEU A 98 -27.52 -5.11 12.52
CA LEU A 98 -28.14 -6.22 11.82
C LEU A 98 -28.45 -7.37 12.80
N THR A 99 -29.71 -7.78 12.85
CA THR A 99 -30.14 -8.87 13.71
C THR A 99 -30.16 -10.21 12.97
N LEU A 100 -30.06 -11.31 13.73
CA LEU A 100 -30.16 -12.66 13.16
C LEU A 100 -31.50 -12.89 12.47
N THR A 101 -32.59 -12.35 13.03
CA THR A 101 -33.94 -12.46 12.46
C THR A 101 -34.04 -11.77 11.10
N GLU A 102 -33.44 -10.59 10.96
CA GLU A 102 -33.41 -9.88 9.68
C GLU A 102 -32.59 -10.63 8.62
N LEU A 103 -31.47 -11.20 9.03
CA LEU A 103 -30.64 -12.03 8.15
C LEU A 103 -31.38 -13.30 7.74
N ASP A 104 -32.03 -14.01 8.67
CA ASP A 104 -32.79 -15.22 8.39
C ASP A 104 -33.96 -14.96 7.43
N HIS A 105 -34.68 -13.84 7.61
CA HIS A 105 -35.75 -13.46 6.69
C HIS A 105 -35.22 -13.22 5.26
N ALA A 106 -34.15 -12.44 5.12
CA ALA A 106 -33.55 -12.17 3.81
C ALA A 106 -32.94 -13.43 3.17
N PHE A 107 -32.32 -14.28 3.99
CA PHE A 107 -31.75 -15.55 3.57
C PHE A 107 -32.84 -16.51 3.09
N SER A 108 -33.87 -16.75 3.91
CA SER A 108 -34.98 -17.66 3.60
C SER A 108 -35.72 -17.28 2.33
N ALA A 109 -35.94 -15.97 2.10
CA ALA A 109 -36.58 -15.47 0.89
C ALA A 109 -35.79 -15.77 -0.40
N ARG A 110 -34.47 -15.96 -0.32
CA ARG A 110 -33.59 -16.20 -1.46
C ARG A 110 -33.14 -17.65 -1.59
N ALA A 111 -32.87 -18.31 -0.47
CA ALA A 111 -32.34 -19.67 -0.39
C ALA A 111 -33.45 -20.73 -0.26
N GLY A 112 -34.68 -20.33 0.05
CA GLY A 112 -35.84 -21.23 0.15
C GLY A 112 -35.80 -22.16 1.37
N ARG A 113 -34.95 -21.87 2.36
CA ARG A 113 -34.79 -22.65 3.60
C ARG A 113 -34.34 -21.74 4.75
N PRO A 114 -34.57 -22.12 6.02
CA PRO A 114 -34.11 -21.34 7.17
C PRO A 114 -32.58 -21.26 7.24
N LEU A 115 -32.10 -20.16 7.80
CA LEU A 115 -30.70 -19.94 8.17
C LEU A 115 -30.31 -20.88 9.33
N ARG A 116 -29.09 -21.42 9.28
CA ARG A 116 -28.52 -22.29 10.33
C ARG A 116 -27.51 -21.55 11.19
N MET A 117 -26.88 -20.51 10.64
CA MET A 117 -25.98 -19.59 11.33
C MET A 117 -26.59 -19.10 12.65
N SER A 118 -25.77 -19.12 13.70
CA SER A 118 -26.09 -18.65 15.04
C SER A 118 -25.84 -17.15 15.21
N ALA A 119 -26.37 -16.58 16.31
CA ALA A 119 -26.12 -15.17 16.65
C ALA A 119 -24.63 -14.88 16.91
N ALA A 120 -23.89 -15.85 17.45
CA ALA A 120 -22.46 -15.70 17.70
C ALA A 120 -21.65 -15.66 16.39
N GLU A 121 -22.00 -16.51 15.42
CA GLU A 121 -21.38 -16.49 14.09
C GLU A 121 -21.69 -15.21 13.32
N LEU A 122 -22.93 -14.70 13.44
CA LEU A 122 -23.27 -13.38 12.90
C LEU A 122 -22.43 -12.27 13.55
N ALA A 123 -22.35 -12.24 14.88
CA ALA A 123 -21.56 -11.23 15.59
C ALA A 123 -20.08 -11.25 15.16
N ALA A 124 -19.49 -12.44 15.01
CA ALA A 124 -18.13 -12.60 14.51
C ALA A 124 -17.98 -12.12 13.06
N ALA A 125 -18.93 -12.44 12.18
CA ALA A 125 -18.88 -12.00 10.78
C ALA A 125 -19.04 -10.48 10.61
N LEU A 126 -19.69 -9.80 11.57
CA LEU A 126 -19.85 -8.35 11.57
C LEU A 126 -18.67 -7.61 12.21
N ASP A 127 -17.82 -8.30 13.00
CA ASP A 127 -16.70 -7.69 13.71
C ASP A 127 -15.51 -7.40 12.76
N PRO A 128 -15.09 -6.13 12.59
CA PRO A 128 -13.94 -5.80 11.77
C PRO A 128 -12.62 -6.41 12.27
N GLU A 129 -12.48 -6.69 13.57
CA GLU A 129 -11.25 -7.29 14.10
C GLU A 129 -11.12 -8.76 13.65
N GLU A 130 -12.21 -9.53 13.75
CA GLU A 130 -12.31 -10.90 13.22
C GLU A 130 -12.13 -10.92 11.70
N PHE A 131 -12.76 -9.98 10.98
CA PHE A 131 -12.56 -9.84 9.54
C PHE A 131 -11.09 -9.65 9.15
N VAL A 132 -10.36 -8.79 9.87
CA VAL A 132 -8.92 -8.59 9.64
C VAL A 132 -8.12 -9.84 9.98
N ALA A 133 -8.44 -10.51 11.09
CA ALA A 133 -7.73 -11.72 11.54
C ALA A 133 -7.87 -12.89 10.56
N LEU A 134 -9.06 -13.06 9.96
CA LEU A 134 -9.34 -14.12 8.98
C LEU A 134 -8.55 -13.97 7.67
N ARG A 135 -8.17 -12.75 7.29
CA ARG A 135 -7.46 -12.47 6.03
C ARG A 135 -5.95 -12.66 6.19
N ASN A 136 -5.54 -13.87 6.58
CA ASN A 136 -4.14 -14.28 6.79
C ASN A 136 -3.45 -14.83 5.52
N THR A 137 -3.85 -14.34 4.35
CA THR A 137 -3.20 -14.68 3.08
C THR A 137 -1.95 -13.83 2.85
N LEU A 138 -1.11 -14.21 1.89
CA LEU A 138 0.04 -13.40 1.49
C LEU A 138 -0.42 -12.00 1.06
N GLY A 139 0.12 -10.96 1.71
CA GLY A 139 -0.30 -9.57 1.48
C GLY A 139 -1.59 -9.16 2.20
N GLY A 140 -2.18 -10.05 3.00
CA GLY A 140 -3.37 -9.78 3.80
C GLY A 140 -3.11 -8.87 5.02
N PRO A 141 -4.17 -8.30 5.60
CA PRO A 141 -4.09 -7.37 6.73
C PRO A 141 -3.90 -8.06 8.09
N ALA A 142 -4.04 -9.39 8.17
CA ALA A 142 -3.86 -10.11 9.44
C ALA A 142 -2.48 -9.88 10.04
N LEU A 143 -2.37 -9.98 11.37
CA LEU A 143 -1.15 -9.66 12.11
C LEU A 143 0.06 -10.47 11.63
N GLU A 144 -0.09 -11.76 11.40
CA GLU A 144 1.01 -12.64 10.96
C GLU A 144 1.43 -12.36 9.51
N ALA A 145 0.46 -12.20 8.60
CA ALA A 145 0.70 -11.79 7.22
C ALA A 145 1.44 -10.44 7.16
N MET A 146 0.98 -9.46 7.94
CA MET A 146 1.61 -8.13 8.01
C MET A 146 3.02 -8.18 8.59
N ARG A 147 3.25 -8.95 9.68
CA ARG A 147 4.59 -9.16 10.24
C ARG A 147 5.55 -9.77 9.21
N SER A 148 5.08 -10.76 8.46
CA SER A 148 5.86 -11.41 7.41
C SER A 148 6.20 -10.43 6.28
N SER A 149 5.22 -9.63 5.84
CA SER A 149 5.42 -8.58 4.83
C SER A 149 6.42 -7.54 5.30
N LEU A 150 6.27 -7.01 6.52
CA LEU A 150 7.19 -6.01 7.07
C LEU A 150 8.63 -6.54 7.15
N LYS A 151 8.83 -7.79 7.59
CA LYS A 151 10.16 -8.41 7.64
C LYS A 151 10.82 -8.47 6.25
N GLN A 152 10.07 -8.87 5.23
CA GLN A 152 10.57 -8.94 3.85
C GLN A 152 10.93 -7.55 3.32
N HIS A 153 10.07 -6.55 3.54
CA HIS A 153 10.31 -5.18 3.08
C HIS A 153 11.48 -4.52 3.82
N SER A 154 11.64 -4.75 5.13
CA SER A 154 12.80 -4.28 5.89
C SER A 154 14.11 -4.87 5.37
N ALA A 155 14.14 -6.17 5.05
CA ALA A 155 15.31 -6.82 4.47
C ALA A 155 15.65 -6.26 3.07
N ALA A 156 14.63 -6.08 2.22
CA ALA A 156 14.79 -5.49 0.89
C ALA A 156 15.30 -4.04 0.96
N LEU A 157 14.77 -3.24 1.90
CA LEU A 157 15.21 -1.87 2.16
C LEU A 157 16.68 -1.83 2.62
N GLN A 158 17.07 -2.70 3.54
CA GLN A 158 18.47 -2.79 4.00
C GLN A 158 19.41 -3.15 2.84
N CYS A 159 19.02 -4.09 1.98
CA CYS A 159 19.81 -4.47 0.81
C CYS A 159 19.97 -3.29 -0.16
N SER A 160 18.88 -2.58 -0.45
CA SER A 160 18.91 -1.36 -1.29
C SER A 160 19.80 -0.27 -0.70
N ARG A 161 19.74 -0.07 0.62
CA ARG A 161 20.58 0.91 1.33
C ARG A 161 22.06 0.55 1.26
N ASN A 162 22.42 -0.72 1.44
CA ASN A 162 23.80 -1.18 1.31
C ASN A 162 24.33 -0.98 -0.12
N ARG A 163 23.54 -1.30 -1.14
CA ARG A 163 23.90 -1.05 -2.55
C ARG A 163 24.12 0.43 -2.82
N TRP A 164 23.25 1.30 -2.29
CA TRP A 164 23.39 2.74 -2.44
C TRP A 164 24.67 3.27 -1.77
N HIS A 165 24.96 2.86 -0.53
CA HIS A 165 26.17 3.26 0.17
C HIS A 165 27.45 2.83 -0.56
N SER A 166 27.51 1.58 -1.04
CA SER A 166 28.66 1.08 -1.79
C SER A 166 28.89 1.88 -3.07
N ARG A 167 27.83 2.14 -3.85
CA ARG A 167 27.93 2.98 -5.06
C ARG A 167 28.41 4.39 -4.74
N ARG A 168 27.92 4.98 -3.64
CA ARG A 168 28.33 6.32 -3.22
C ARG A 168 29.81 6.37 -2.87
N GLN A 169 30.31 5.41 -2.09
CA GLN A 169 31.73 5.31 -1.73
C GLN A 169 32.62 5.18 -2.97
N THR A 170 32.24 4.35 -3.94
CA THR A 170 33.00 4.21 -5.19
C THR A 170 33.07 5.54 -5.95
N LEU A 171 31.96 6.28 -6.05
CA LEU A 171 31.94 7.58 -6.72
C LEU A 171 32.82 8.61 -6.00
N ASP A 172 32.76 8.65 -4.66
CA ASP A 172 33.57 9.57 -3.86
C ASP A 172 35.08 9.27 -4.02
N LEU A 173 35.47 7.99 -4.01
CA LEU A 173 36.86 7.55 -4.26
C LEU A 173 37.34 7.90 -5.67
N CYS A 174 36.53 7.62 -6.70
CA CYS A 174 36.86 7.99 -8.08
C CYS A 174 37.01 9.51 -8.23
N SER A 175 36.13 10.29 -7.60
CA SER A 175 36.22 11.76 -7.62
C SER A 175 37.50 12.26 -6.96
N GLN A 176 37.90 11.68 -5.81
CA GLN A 176 39.17 12.03 -5.15
C GLN A 176 40.37 11.72 -6.04
N ARG A 177 40.43 10.53 -6.65
CA ARG A 177 41.52 10.14 -7.56
C ARG A 177 41.63 11.06 -8.78
N LEU A 178 40.51 11.46 -9.36
CA LEU A 178 40.50 12.41 -10.48
C LEU A 178 41.05 13.78 -10.07
N ARG A 179 40.71 14.25 -8.86
CA ARG A 179 41.25 15.51 -8.34
C ARG A 179 42.76 15.45 -8.10
N THR A 180 43.26 14.37 -7.51
CA THR A 180 44.70 14.22 -7.27
C THR A 180 45.48 14.16 -8.59
N MET A 181 45.03 13.34 -9.55
CA MET A 181 45.66 13.27 -10.87
C MET A 181 45.66 14.63 -11.62
N GLY A 182 44.58 15.41 -11.47
CA GLY A 182 44.51 16.75 -12.05
C GLY A 182 45.49 17.75 -11.42
N LEU A 183 45.70 17.66 -10.10
CA LEU A 183 46.70 18.47 -9.39
C LEU A 183 48.12 18.08 -9.80
N ASP A 184 48.42 16.78 -9.81
CA ASP A 184 49.73 16.25 -10.21
C ASP A 184 50.08 16.67 -11.65
N ALA A 185 49.12 16.61 -12.58
CA ALA A 185 49.31 17.04 -13.97
C ALA A 185 49.52 18.55 -14.11
N ALA A 186 48.86 19.36 -13.28
CA ALA A 186 49.05 20.82 -13.28
C ALA A 186 50.44 21.21 -12.76
N GLU A 187 50.93 20.53 -11.74
CA GLU A 187 52.26 20.74 -11.17
C GLU A 187 53.39 20.34 -12.14
N SER A 188 53.26 19.22 -12.86
CA SER A 188 54.24 18.80 -13.86
C SER A 188 54.28 19.69 -15.11
N SER A 189 53.17 20.35 -15.44
CA SER A 189 53.06 21.25 -16.61
C SER A 189 53.66 22.65 -16.33
N GLY A 190 53.64 23.09 -15.06
CA GLY A 190 54.20 24.37 -14.62
C GLY A 190 55.73 24.38 -14.51
N SER A 191 56.37 23.20 -14.43
CA SER A 191 57.84 23.07 -14.42
C SER A 191 58.48 23.13 -15.81
N ASP A 192 57.72 22.84 -16.88
CA ASP A 192 58.24 22.74 -18.26
C ASP A 192 58.18 24.08 -19.03
N THR A 193 57.49 25.09 -18.49
CA THR A 193 57.35 26.42 -19.11
C THR A 193 58.34 27.47 -18.58
N ARG A 194 59.34 27.08 -17.77
CA ARG A 194 60.41 27.96 -17.24
C ARG A 194 61.81 27.59 -17.72
N ARG A 195 61.97 27.27 -19.01
CA ARG A 195 63.29 27.17 -19.67
C ARG A 195 63.35 28.02 -20.92
#